data_AF-A0A7Z9XKP7-F1
#
_entry.id   AF-A0A7Z9XKP7-F1
#
_cell.length_a   1.000
_cell.length_b   1.000
_cell.length_c   1.000
_cell.angle_alpha   90.00
_cell.angle_beta   90.00
_cell.angle_gamma   90.00
#
_symmetry.space_group_name_H-M   'P 1'
#
loop_
_entity.id
_entity.type
_entity.pdbx_description
1 polymer ?
#
loop_
_entity_poly.entity_id
_entity_poly.type
_entity_poly.pdbx_seq_one_letter_code
_entity_poly.pdbx_strand_id
1 'polypeptide(L)' 'MPHKICPNCGTHVSHKADACFMCGYRFDAPRPRFRFRIPWADIALVVVLAGLVFLWWRWDEQRWVLAL' A
#
# COMPACT_ATOMS: atom_id res chain seq x y z
N MET A 1 -12.14 -6.44 -37.14
CA MET A 1 -12.43 -5.53 -36.01
C MET A 1 -11.82 -6.11 -34.74
N PRO A 2 -11.14 -5.34 -33.88
CA PRO A 2 -10.61 -5.86 -32.62
C PRO A 2 -11.76 -6.11 -31.63
N HIS A 3 -11.95 -7.37 -31.23
CA HIS A 3 -12.87 -7.78 -30.18
C HIS A 3 -12.09 -7.97 -28.87
N LYS A 4 -12.71 -7.64 -27.73
CA LYS A 4 -12.12 -7.88 -26.41
C LYS A 4 -12.85 -9.06 -25.78
N ILE A 5 -12.09 -9.98 -25.19
CA ILE A 5 -12.62 -11.12 -24.44
C ILE A 5 -12.55 -10.76 -22.95
N CYS A 6 -13.62 -11.00 -22.20
CA CYS A 6 -13.60 -10.80 -20.76
C CYS A 6 -12.66 -11.83 -20.09
N PRO A 7 -11.67 -11.42 -19.29
CA PRO A 7 -10.74 -12.34 -18.64
C PRO A 7 -11.39 -13.20 -17.54
N ASN A 8 -12.57 -12.81 -17.06
CA ASN A 8 -13.25 -13.53 -15.98
C ASN A 8 -14.16 -14.65 -16.49
N CYS A 9 -14.87 -14.44 -17.60
CA CYS A 9 -15.86 -15.39 -18.10
C CYS A 9 -15.65 -15.84 -19.56
N GLY A 10 -14.67 -15.30 -20.28
CA GLY A 10 -14.38 -15.67 -21.66
C GLY A 10 -15.40 -15.17 -22.70
N THR A 11 -16.40 -14.38 -22.29
CA THR A 11 -17.41 -13.85 -23.22
C THR A 11 -16.85 -12.73 -24.10
N HIS A 12 -17.38 -12.62 -25.32
CA HIS A 12 -17.07 -11.51 -26.23
C HIS A 12 -17.76 -10.24 -25.74
N VAL A 13 -16.97 -9.22 -25.42
CA VAL A 13 -17.46 -7.92 -24.97
C VAL A 13 -17.12 -6.83 -25.98
N SER A 14 -17.99 -5.82 -26.07
CA SER A 14 -17.71 -4.62 -26.85
C SER A 14 -16.48 -3.92 -26.29
N HIS A 15 -15.63 -3.37 -27.17
CA HIS A 15 -14.41 -2.67 -26.77
C HIS A 15 -14.68 -1.43 -25.91
N LYS A 16 -15.89 -0.86 -26.01
CA LYS A 16 -16.34 0.32 -25.26
C LYS A 16 -17.21 -0.03 -24.04
N ALA A 17 -17.32 -1.31 -23.67
CA ALA A 17 -18.11 -1.69 -22.51
C ALA A 17 -17.30 -1.48 -21.23
N ASP A 18 -17.79 -0.61 -20.36
CA ASP A 18 -17.20 -0.29 -19.05
C ASP A 18 -17.24 -1.50 -18.09
N ALA A 19 -18.19 -2.40 -18.31
CA ALA A 19 -18.36 -3.64 -17.57
C ALA A 19 -18.82 -4.80 -18.45
N CYS A 20 -18.48 -6.03 -18.07
CA CYS A 20 -19.02 -7.23 -18.69
C CYS A 20 -20.47 -7.44 -18.26
N PHE A 21 -21.42 -7.43 -19.20
CA PHE A 21 -22.84 -7.65 -18.93
C PHE A 21 -23.16 -9.06 -18.40
N MET A 22 -22.28 -10.04 -18.66
CA MET A 22 -22.51 -11.43 -18.24
C MET A 22 -22.05 -11.71 -16.80
N CYS A 23 -20.87 -11.19 -16.40
CA CYS A 23 -20.27 -11.50 -15.10
C CYS A 23 -20.10 -10.29 -14.18
N GLY A 24 -20.39 -9.07 -14.66
CA GLY A 24 -20.26 -7.84 -13.89
C GLY A 24 -18.83 -7.31 -13.74
N TYR A 25 -17.83 -7.92 -14.41
CA TYR A 25 -16.44 -7.47 -14.34
C TYR A 25 -16.29 -6.06 -14.92
N ARG A 26 -15.89 -5.08 -14.10
CA ARG A 26 -15.66 -3.68 -14.53
C ARG A 26 -14.27 -3.52 -15.12
N PHE A 27 -14.18 -3.09 -16.37
CA PHE A 27 -12.93 -2.81 -17.07
C PHE A 27 -12.34 -1.45 -16.69
N ASP A 28 -13.18 -0.52 -16.22
CA ASP A 28 -12.80 0.85 -15.86
C ASP A 28 -12.50 1.06 -14.39
N ALA A 29 -12.40 -0.01 -13.60
CA ALA A 29 -11.92 0.15 -12.23
C ALA A 29 -10.52 0.78 -12.32
N PRO A 30 -10.33 2.04 -11.89
CA PRO A 30 -9.00 2.60 -11.76
C PRO A 30 -8.40 1.74 -10.67
N ARG A 31 -7.51 0.80 -11.04
CA ARG A 31 -6.73 0.11 -10.03
C ARG A 31 -6.07 1.24 -9.24
N PRO A 32 -6.34 1.40 -7.94
CA PRO A 32 -5.51 2.29 -7.16
C PRO A 32 -4.12 1.69 -7.27
N ARG A 33 -3.28 2.28 -8.12
CA ARG A 33 -1.84 2.11 -8.13
C ARG A 33 -1.33 2.77 -6.84
N PHE A 34 -1.77 2.28 -5.69
CA PHE A 34 -0.97 2.31 -4.49
C PHE A 34 0.17 1.32 -4.74
N ARG A 35 1.05 1.68 -5.68
CA ARG A 35 2.39 1.14 -5.79
C ARG A 35 3.16 1.81 -4.65
N PHE A 36 2.82 1.42 -3.43
CA PHE A 36 3.60 1.68 -2.24
C PHE A 36 4.88 0.85 -2.38
N ARG A 37 5.78 1.33 -3.23
CA ARG A 37 7.16 0.87 -3.31
C ARG A 37 7.93 1.76 -2.35
N ILE A 38 7.69 1.57 -1.06
CA ILE A 38 8.30 2.38 -0.01
C ILE A 38 9.19 1.49 0.88
N PRO A 39 10.20 0.77 0.34
CA PRO A 39 11.19 0.09 1.19
C PRO A 39 12.03 1.08 2.01
N TRP A 40 12.12 2.34 1.58
CA TRP A 40 12.87 3.38 2.28
C TRP A 40 12.14 3.97 3.51
N ALA A 41 10.81 3.93 3.58
CA ALA A 41 10.11 4.47 4.75
C ALA A 41 10.07 3.46 5.89
N ASP A 42 10.09 2.17 5.60
CA ASP A 42 10.33 1.15 6.63
C ASP A 42 11.70 1.40 7.29
N ILE A 43 12.75 1.63 6.49
CA ILE A 43 14.08 1.97 7.02
C ILE A 43 14.03 3.28 7.81
N ALA A 44 13.42 4.34 7.28
CA ALA A 44 13.30 5.62 7.97
C ALA A 44 12.53 5.49 9.30
N LEU A 45 11.45 4.71 9.33
CA LEU A 45 10.65 4.45 10.52
C LEU A 45 11.47 3.71 11.58
N VAL A 46 12.18 2.66 11.19
CA VAL A 46 13.05 1.91 12.10
C VAL A 46 14.16 2.82 12.65
N VAL A 47 14.79 3.65 11.81
CA VAL A 47 15.81 4.61 12.26
C VAL A 47 15.24 5.62 13.25
N VAL A 48 14.04 6.16 13.00
CA VAL A 48 13.38 7.11 13.91
C VAL A 48 13.03 6.43 15.23
N LEU A 49 12.44 5.24 15.21
CA LEU A 49 12.08 4.50 16.43
C LEU A 49 13.32 4.13 17.24
N ALA A 50 14.38 3.62 16.58
CA ALA A 50 15.64 3.32 17.23
C ALA A 50 16.28 4.58 17.84
N GLY A 51 16.23 5.71 17.14
CA GLY A 51 16.69 7.00 17.64
C GLY A 51 15.91 7.49 18.86
N LEU A 52 14.57 7.36 18.84
CA LEU A 52 13.73 7.70 19.98
C LEU A 52 14.00 6.79 21.18
N VAL A 53 14.08 5.48 20.98
CA VAL A 53 14.42 4.51 22.04
C VAL A 53 15.82 4.80 22.61
N PHE A 54 16.80 5.09 21.75
CA PHE A 54 18.15 5.41 22.20
C PHE A 54 18.21 6.74 22.96
N LEU A 55 17.50 7.77 22.48
CA LEU A 55 17.38 9.04 23.20
C LEU A 55 16.66 8.85 24.53
N TRP A 56 15.61 8.03 24.56
CA TRP A 56 14.86 7.75 25.77
C TRP A 56 15.70 6.97 26.78
N TRP A 57 16.44 5.96 26.33
CA TRP A 57 17.43 5.24 27.13
C TRP A 57 18.50 6.20 27.67
N ARG A 58 19.07 7.02 26.79
CA ARG A 58 20.09 8.01 27.17
C ARG A 58 19.56 9.05 28.15
N TRP A 59 18.25 9.35 28.11
CA TRP A 59 17.62 10.30 29.00
C TRP A 59 17.17 9.67 30.33
N ASP A 60 16.84 8.37 30.33
CA ASP A 60 16.47 7.62 31.53
C ASP A 60 17.62 7.57 32.56
N GLU A 61 18.88 7.58 32.10
CA GLU A 61 20.04 7.68 32.99
C GLU A 61 20.07 9.00 33.80
N GLN A 62 19.43 10.08 33.33
CA GLN A 62 19.31 11.32 34.11
C GLN A 62 18.11 11.34 35.08
N ARG A 63 17.12 10.45 34.90
CA ARG A 63 15.91 10.45 35.75
C ARG A 63 16.10 9.67 37.05
N TRP A 64 17.12 8.82 37.15
CA TRP A 64 17.43 8.01 38.34
C TRP A 64 18.08 8.77 39.50
N VAL A 65 18.74 9.92 39.29
CA VAL A 65 19.45 10.65 40.36
C VAL A 65 18.53 11.59 41.17
N LEU A 66 17.41 12.06 40.59
CA LEU A 66 16.45 12.93 41.31
C LEU A 66 15.42 12.15 42.14
N ALA A 67 15.47 10.81 42.11
CA ALA A 67 14.57 9.93 42.83
C ALA A 67 15.25 9.15 43.98
N LEU A 68 16.52 9.46 44.31
CA LEU A 68 17.30 8.78 45.36
C LEU A 68 17.92 9.77 46.34
#